data_AF-A0AAV5IDC0-F1
#
_entry.id   AF-A0AAV5IDC0-F1
#
_cell.length_a   1.000
_cell.length_b   1.000
_cell.length_c   1.000
_cell.angle_alpha   90.00
_cell.angle_beta   90.00
_cell.angle_gamma   90.00
#
_symmetry.space_group_name_H-M   'P 1'
#
loop_
_entity.id
_entity.type
_entity.pdbx_description
1 polymer ?
#
loop_
_entity_poly.entity_id
_entity_poly.type
_entity_poly.pdbx_seq_one_letter_code
_entity_poly.pdbx_strand_id
1 'polypeptide(L)' 'MDFQHGEFHNVKEVHYNQHGLLLQEGQGIHRLGDSWYPVQSGDVIWMAPFVPQWLGT' A
#
# COMPACT_ATOMS: atom_id res chain seq x y z
N MET A 1 -4.64 -7.00 6.64
CA MET A 1 -5.62 -6.85 5.56
C MET A 1 -5.19 -7.84 4.51
N ASP A 2 -6.12 -8.66 4.02
CA ASP A 2 -5.81 -9.76 3.12
C ASP A 2 -6.44 -9.46 1.77
N PHE A 3 -5.68 -9.71 0.70
CA PHE A 3 -6.09 -9.50 -0.69
C PHE A 3 -5.84 -10.80 -1.45
N GLN A 4 -6.82 -11.26 -2.23
CA GLN A 4 -6.58 -12.27 -3.24
C GLN A 4 -5.83 -11.67 -4.43
N HIS A 5 -5.19 -12.50 -5.26
CA HIS A 5 -4.47 -12.02 -6.43
C HIS A 5 -5.40 -11.24 -7.38
N GLY A 6 -4.98 -10.04 -7.79
CA GLY A 6 -5.77 -9.14 -8.62
C GLY A 6 -6.71 -8.22 -7.84
N GLU A 7 -6.86 -8.38 -6.52
CA GLU A 7 -7.64 -7.45 -5.69
C GLU A 7 -6.84 -6.19 -5.35
N PHE A 8 -7.57 -5.09 -5.11
CA PHE A 8 -6.96 -3.81 -4.82
C PHE A 8 -7.91 -2.86 -4.06
N HIS A 9 -7.34 -1.82 -3.47
CA HIS A 9 -8.14 -0.76 -2.85
C HIS A 9 -8.96 0.01 -3.90
N ASN A 10 -10.29 -0.01 -3.77
CA ASN A 10 -11.17 0.74 -4.66
C ASN A 10 -10.98 2.27 -4.47
N VAL A 11 -10.90 2.71 -3.21
CA VAL A 11 -10.61 4.10 -2.84
C VAL A 11 -9.11 4.36 -2.92
N LYS A 12 -8.71 5.51 -3.47
CA LYS A 12 -7.32 5.97 -3.46
C LYS A 12 -7.23 6.88 -2.26
N GLU A 13 -6.82 6.32 -1.13
CA GLU A 13 -7.00 6.95 0.17
C GLU A 13 -6.16 8.23 0.28
N VAL A 14 -6.80 9.29 0.78
CA VAL A 14 -6.18 10.56 1.14
C VAL A 14 -6.85 11.05 2.42
N HIS A 15 -6.15 10.97 3.54
CA HIS A 15 -6.68 11.35 4.84
C HIS A 15 -5.57 11.75 5.81
N TYR A 16 -5.93 12.38 6.92
CA TYR A 16 -4.98 12.89 7.92
C TYR A 16 -4.25 11.78 8.71
N ASN A 17 -4.78 10.55 8.73
CA ASN A 17 -4.14 9.46 9.46
C ASN A 17 -2.78 9.09 8.85
N GLN A 18 -1.87 8.67 9.72
CA GLN A 18 -0.55 8.12 9.36
C GLN A 18 -0.56 6.60 9.51
N HIS A 19 0.26 5.89 8.74
CA HIS A 19 0.32 4.43 8.79
C HIS A 19 1.76 3.91 8.74
N GLY A 20 2.01 2.82 9.47
CA GLY A 20 3.14 1.93 9.26
C GLY A 20 2.62 0.55 8.89
N LEU A 21 3.16 -0.03 7.81
CA LEU A 21 2.75 -1.33 7.28
C LEU A 21 3.97 -2.24 7.11
N LEU A 22 3.84 -3.49 7.52
CA LEU A 22 4.74 -4.60 7.18
C LEU A 22 3.97 -5.56 6.27
N LEU A 23 4.50 -5.82 5.07
CA LEU A 23 3.93 -6.83 4.18
C LEU A 23 4.37 -8.22 4.67
N GLN A 24 3.46 -8.97 5.28
CA GLN A 24 3.79 -10.27 5.87
C GLN A 24 3.96 -11.35 4.81
N GLU A 25 3.09 -11.39 3.81
CA GLU A 25 3.05 -12.44 2.78
C GLU A 25 2.70 -11.86 1.41
N GLY A 26 3.09 -12.56 0.35
CA GLY A 26 2.77 -12.19 -1.03
C GLY A 26 3.64 -11.07 -1.61
N GLN A 27 3.13 -10.46 -2.68
CA GLN A 27 3.75 -9.38 -3.43
C GLN A 27 2.68 -8.54 -4.14
N GLY A 28 3.03 -7.34 -4.58
CA GLY A 28 2.11 -6.45 -5.29
C GLY A 28 2.76 -5.14 -5.69
N ILE A 29 1.93 -4.16 -6.04
CA ILE A 29 2.37 -2.79 -6.32
C ILE A 29 1.73 -1.84 -5.32
N HIS A 30 2.55 -1.08 -4.61
CA HIS A 30 2.10 0.02 -3.75
C HIS A 30 2.32 1.35 -4.45
N ARG A 31 1.28 2.18 -4.53
CA ARG A 31 1.40 3.57 -4.97
C ARG A 31 1.48 4.48 -3.75
N LEU A 32 2.46 5.39 -3.72
CA LEU A 32 2.58 6.47 -2.74
C LEU A 32 2.81 7.79 -3.47
N GLY A 33 1.84 8.70 -3.41
CA GLY A 33 1.82 9.90 -4.25
C GLY A 33 1.82 9.54 -5.73
N ASP A 34 2.84 9.97 -6.47
CA ASP A 34 3.00 9.69 -7.90
C ASP A 34 4.00 8.56 -8.20
N SER A 35 4.54 7.93 -7.15
CA SER A 35 5.51 6.84 -7.27
C SER A 35 4.84 5.48 -7.10
N TRP A 36 5.32 4.50 -7.87
CA TRP A 36 4.84 3.12 -7.86
C TRP A 36 5.99 2.19 -7.48
N TYR A 37 5.78 1.37 -6.47
CA TYR A 37 6.78 0.50 -5.89
C TYR A 37 6.33 -0.95 -6.01
N PRO A 38 7.06 -1.81 -6.73
CA PRO A 38 6.95 -3.25 -6.53
C PRO A 38 7.36 -3.57 -5.08
N VAL A 39 6.52 -4.32 -4.38
CA VAL A 39 6.73 -4.70 -2.97
C VAL A 39 6.50 -6.19 -2.79
N GLN A 40 7.20 -6.79 -1.83
CA GLN A 40 7.15 -8.21 -1.50
C GLN A 40 7.19 -8.44 0.01
N SER A 41 6.87 -9.67 0.45
CA SER A 41 6.97 -10.08 1.85
C SER A 41 8.29 -9.63 2.50
N GLY A 42 8.19 -9.01 3.67
CA GLY A 42 9.30 -8.43 4.42
C GLY A 42 9.49 -6.92 4.21
N ASP A 43 8.91 -6.32 3.16
CA ASP A 43 8.99 -4.88 2.95
C ASP A 43 8.18 -4.11 4.01
N VAL A 44 8.75 -2.99 4.46
CA VAL A 44 8.14 -2.08 5.44
C VAL A 44 7.87 -0.74 4.76
N ILE A 45 6.66 -0.22 4.95
CA ILE A 45 6.19 1.01 4.33
C ILE A 45 5.72 1.97 5.42
N TRP A 46 6.26 3.18 5.40
CA TRP A 46 5.75 4.31 6.17
C TRP A 46 4.97 5.27 5.27
N MET A 47 3.79 5.69 5.72
CA MET A 47 2.91 6.60 4.99
C MET A 47 2.59 7.80 5.88
N ALA A 48 3.12 8.96 5.50
CA ALA A 48 2.86 10.22 6.19
C ALA A 48 1.39 10.68 6.01
N PRO A 49 0.85 11.54 6.91
CA PRO A 49 -0.47 12.14 6.73
C PRO A 49 -0.67 12.73 5.32
N PHE A 50 -1.85 12.49 4.74
CA PHE A 50 -2.28 12.96 3.43
C PHE A 50 -1.47 12.46 2.21
N VAL A 51 -0.52 11.53 2.37
CA VAL A 51 0.07 10.88 1.20
C VAL A 51 -1.01 10.07 0.46
N PRO A 52 -1.25 10.28 -0.85
CA PRO A 52 -2.14 9.42 -1.61
C PRO A 52 -1.61 8.00 -1.61
N GLN A 53 -2.43 7.03 -1.20
CA GLN A 53 -2.02 5.65 -1.05
C GLN A 53 -2.99 4.68 -1.73
N TRP A 54 -2.43 3.64 -2.33
CA TRP A 54 -3.16 2.55 -2.97
C TRP A 54 -2.28 1.30 -3.01
N LEU A 55 -2.91 0.14 -2.86
CA LEU A 55 -2.26 -1.18 -2.95
C LEU A 55 -3.10 -2.09 -3.86
N GLY A 56 -2.41 -2.89 -4.68
CA GLY A 56 -2.97 -4.02 -5.42
C GLY A 56 -1.97 -5.18 -5.54
N THR A 57 -2.48 -6.41 -5.61
CA THR A 57 -1.74 -7.69 -5.60
C THR A 57 -1.88 -8.49 -6.90
#